data_AF-A0A670I898-F1
#
_entry.id   AF-A0A670I898-F1
#
_cell.length_a   1.000
_cell.length_b   1.000
_cell.length_c   1.000
_cell.angle_alpha   90.00
_cell.angle_beta   90.00
_cell.angle_gamma   90.00
#
_symmetry.space_group_name_H-M   'P 1'
#
loop_
_entity.id
_entity.type
_entity.pdbx_description
1 polymer ?
#
loop_
_entity_poly.entity_id
_entity_poly.type
_entity_poly.pdbx_seq_one_letter_code
_entity_poly.pdbx_strand_id
1 'polypeptide(L)'
;MLQPGRLWQLLTLMKLPWCLLEFLLSAVAQGQEMYAPHSIRLEGDITLGGLFPVHAKGPTGVPCGDIKKENGIHRLEAMLYALDQINSDPELLPNVTLGARILDTCSRDTYALEQSLTFVQALIQKDTSDVRCTNGEPPVFVKPEKVVGVIGASGSSVSSWWRNILRSSRVEYKVGADD
;
A
#
# COMPACT_ATOMS: atom_id res chain seq x y z
N MET A 1 -51.07 7.97 38.87
CA MET A 1 -50.27 9.16 38.48
C MET A 1 -48.80 8.74 38.37
N LEU A 2 -48.34 8.37 37.18
CA LEU A 2 -46.91 8.10 36.91
C LEU A 2 -46.25 9.42 36.53
N GLN A 3 -45.19 9.82 37.24
CA GLN A 3 -44.46 11.06 36.94
C GLN A 3 -43.57 10.89 35.69
N PRO A 4 -43.66 11.79 34.70
CA PRO A 4 -42.98 11.67 33.40
C PRO A 4 -41.44 11.82 33.46
N GLY A 5 -40.87 12.24 34.59
CA GLY A 5 -39.42 12.42 34.76
C GLY A 5 -38.61 11.11 34.84
N ARG A 6 -39.21 10.00 35.29
CA ARG A 6 -38.49 8.71 35.44
C ARG A 6 -38.24 7.98 34.12
N LEU A 7 -39.05 8.24 33.10
CA LEU A 7 -38.91 7.61 31.78
C LEU A 7 -37.72 8.19 31.00
N TRP A 8 -37.45 9.49 31.16
CA TRP A 8 -36.33 10.17 30.52
C TRP A 8 -34.97 9.75 31.10
N GLN A 9 -34.89 9.51 32.42
CA GLN A 9 -33.68 9.04 33.07
C GLN A 9 -33.26 7.63 32.65
N LEU A 10 -34.24 6.74 32.42
CA LEU A 10 -33.99 5.37 31.93
C LEU A 10 -33.52 5.36 30.47
N LEU A 11 -34.06 6.26 29.63
CA LEU A 11 -33.65 6.41 28.23
C LEU A 11 -32.24 6.97 28.08
N THR A 12 -31.79 7.85 28.99
CA THR A 12 -30.41 8.34 29.01
C THR A 12 -29.41 7.29 29.51
N LEU A 13 -29.81 6.45 30.47
CA LEU A 13 -28.99 5.35 31.00
C LEU A 13 -28.70 4.24 29.98
N MET A 14 -29.60 4.05 29.00
CA MET A 14 -29.42 3.04 27.93
C MET A 14 -28.57 3.53 26.74
N LYS A 15 -28.39 4.85 26.57
CA LYS A 15 -27.59 5.42 25.47
C LYS A 15 -26.10 5.52 25.78
N LEU A 16 -25.76 5.78 27.04
CA LEU A 16 -24.37 5.85 27.52
C LEU A 16 -23.53 4.60 27.24
N PRO A 17 -24.00 3.36 27.49
CA PRO A 17 -23.19 2.17 27.21
C PRO A 17 -23.04 1.87 25.71
N TRP A 18 -23.98 2.33 24.87
CA TRP A 18 -23.92 2.08 23.43
C TRP A 18 -22.88 3.01 22.76
N CYS A 19 -22.86 4.30 23.12
CA CYS A 19 -21.80 5.20 22.64
C CYS A 19 -20.40 4.76 23.07
N LEU A 20 -20.25 4.19 24.27
CA LEU A 20 -18.98 3.65 24.75
C LEU A 20 -18.48 2.46 23.92
N LEU A 21 -19.40 1.58 23.49
CA LEU A 21 -19.06 0.41 22.68
C LEU A 21 -18.77 0.78 21.21
N GLU A 22 -19.45 1.76 20.63
CA GLU A 22 -19.11 2.31 19.31
C GLU A 22 -17.74 3.00 19.31
N PHE A 23 -17.44 3.75 20.37
CA PHE A 23 -16.15 4.43 20.51
C PHE A 23 -15.01 3.42 20.69
N LEU A 24 -15.22 2.35 21.46
CA LEU A 24 -14.26 1.25 21.61
C LEU A 24 -14.06 0.47 20.30
N LEU A 25 -15.10 0.25 19.48
CA LEU A 25 -14.93 -0.36 18.15
C LEU A 25 -14.09 0.51 17.22
N SER A 26 -14.25 1.84 17.28
CA SER A 26 -13.45 2.76 16.44
C SER A 26 -11.96 2.82 16.86
N ALA A 27 -11.66 2.58 18.14
CA ALA A 27 -10.29 2.57 18.64
C ALA A 27 -9.49 1.33 18.23
N VAL A 28 -10.16 0.19 17.94
CA VAL A 28 -9.50 -1.07 17.55
C VAL A 28 -9.13 -1.10 16.06
N ALA A 29 -9.63 -0.16 15.24
CA ALA A 29 -9.39 -0.14 13.79
C ALA A 29 -8.10 0.57 13.34
N GLN A 30 -7.34 1.22 14.23
CA GLN A 30 -6.08 1.85 13.85
C GLN A 30 -4.92 0.86 13.90
N GLY A 31 -4.92 -0.07 12.94
CA GLY A 31 -3.67 -0.57 12.38
C GLY A 31 -2.96 0.61 11.72
N GLN A 32 -2.06 1.27 12.44
CA GLN A 32 -1.17 2.28 11.87
C GLN A 32 -0.20 1.55 10.95
N GLU A 33 -0.62 1.39 9.70
CA GLU A 33 0.30 1.05 8.63
C GLU A 33 1.33 2.17 8.52
N MET A 34 2.62 1.80 8.49
CA MET A 34 3.71 2.77 8.37
C MET A 34 3.48 3.62 7.13
N TYR A 35 3.07 4.88 7.33
CA TYR A 35 2.93 5.87 6.29
C TYR A 35 4.32 6.18 5.73
N ALA A 36 4.73 5.43 4.71
CA ALA A 36 5.93 5.76 3.94
C ALA A 36 5.58 7.00 3.10
N PRO A 37 6.17 8.18 3.38
CA PRO A 37 5.92 9.36 2.56
C PRO A 37 6.26 9.03 1.11
N HIS A 38 5.43 9.50 0.17
CA HIS A 38 5.52 9.21 -1.28
C HIS A 38 5.09 7.80 -1.70
N SER A 39 4.18 7.18 -0.95
CA SER A 39 3.53 5.93 -1.36
C SER A 39 2.01 6.02 -1.30
N ILE A 40 1.34 5.29 -2.19
CA ILE A 40 -0.10 5.06 -2.18
C ILE A 40 -0.32 3.56 -2.00
N ARG A 41 -1.27 3.20 -1.14
CA ARG A 41 -1.69 1.82 -0.97
C ARG A 41 -3.20 1.68 -1.09
N LEU A 42 -3.60 0.69 -1.89
CA LEU A 42 -4.95 0.24 -2.09
C LEU A 42 -5.00 -1.25 -1.72
N GLU A 43 -5.88 -1.59 -0.79
CA GLU A 43 -6.09 -2.98 -0.38
C GLU A 43 -6.81 -3.76 -1.49
N GLY A 44 -6.49 -5.06 -1.56
CA GLY A 44 -7.15 -6.01 -2.45
C GLY A 44 -6.59 -7.42 -2.26
N ASP A 45 -7.24 -8.41 -2.85
CA ASP A 45 -6.80 -9.81 -2.79
C ASP A 45 -5.44 -10.01 -3.48
N ILE A 46 -5.16 -9.21 -4.51
CA ILE A 46 -3.91 -9.22 -5.28
C ILE A 46 -3.35 -7.81 -5.39
N THR A 47 -2.14 -7.59 -4.86
CA THR A 47 -1.47 -6.28 -4.96
C THR A 47 -0.56 -6.18 -6.19
N LEU A 48 -0.78 -5.16 -7.01
CA LEU A 48 0.15 -4.72 -8.06
C LEU A 48 1.07 -3.59 -7.59
N GLY A 49 2.35 -3.65 -7.94
CA GLY A 49 3.32 -2.59 -7.67
C GLY A 49 3.29 -1.54 -8.76
N GLY A 50 3.41 -0.26 -8.40
CA GLY A 50 3.54 0.85 -9.34
C GLY A 50 4.78 1.69 -9.07
N LEU A 51 5.51 2.09 -10.11
CA LEU A 51 6.66 3.00 -10.03
C LEU A 51 6.48 4.15 -11.03
N PHE A 52 6.18 5.34 -10.53
CA PHE A 52 5.91 6.52 -11.37
C PHE A 52 6.81 7.70 -10.99
N PRO A 53 7.24 8.53 -11.95
CA PRO A 53 8.01 9.75 -11.66
C PRO A 53 7.07 10.91 -11.34
N VAL A 54 6.40 10.82 -10.17
CA VAL A 54 5.43 11.84 -9.72
C VAL A 54 6.15 13.16 -9.44
N HIS A 55 7.33 13.12 -8.82
CA HIS A 55 8.17 14.29 -8.63
C HIS A 55 9.38 14.31 -9.58
N ALA A 56 9.85 15.52 -9.87
CA ALA A 56 11.14 15.77 -10.50
C ALA A 56 12.29 15.45 -9.55
N LYS A 57 13.51 15.40 -10.09
CA LYS A 57 14.71 15.25 -9.28
C LYS A 57 14.91 16.50 -8.40
N GLY A 58 14.99 16.31 -7.09
CA GLY A 58 15.27 17.39 -6.15
C GLY A 58 16.72 17.90 -6.24
N PRO A 59 17.00 19.12 -5.74
CA PRO A 59 18.35 19.66 -5.60
C PRO A 59 19.20 18.81 -4.62
N THR A 60 20.50 19.08 -4.56
CA THR A 60 21.44 18.32 -3.71
C THR A 60 20.96 18.27 -2.25
N GLY A 61 20.83 17.06 -1.70
CA GLY A 61 20.35 16.84 -0.32
C GLY A 61 18.83 16.72 -0.19
N VAL A 62 18.05 17.02 -1.23
CA VAL A 62 16.59 16.84 -1.25
C VAL A 62 16.23 15.68 -2.18
N PRO A 63 15.47 14.67 -1.71
CA PRO A 63 15.19 13.48 -2.50
C PRO A 63 14.35 13.79 -3.76
N CYS A 64 13.34 14.65 -3.62
CA CYS A 64 12.33 14.93 -4.64
C CYS A 64 12.17 16.44 -4.86
N GLY A 65 11.86 16.84 -6.09
CA GLY A 65 11.60 18.23 -6.50
C GLY A 65 10.10 18.47 -6.72
N ASP A 66 9.76 19.33 -7.68
CA ASP A 66 8.36 19.68 -7.98
C ASP A 66 7.56 18.53 -8.60
N ILE A 67 6.24 18.59 -8.50
CA ILE A 67 5.33 17.60 -9.08
C ILE A 67 5.30 17.71 -10.61
N LYS A 68 5.45 16.57 -11.30
CA LYS A 68 5.34 16.42 -12.75
C LYS A 68 3.90 16.01 -13.12
N LYS A 69 3.11 16.97 -13.58
CA LYS A 69 1.69 16.74 -13.95
C LYS A 69 1.54 15.75 -15.10
N GLU A 70 2.22 16.01 -16.23
CA GLU A 70 1.95 15.27 -17.47
C GLU A 70 2.51 13.84 -17.48
N ASN A 71 3.77 13.64 -17.10
CA ASN A 71 4.42 12.31 -17.15
C ASN A 71 4.45 11.57 -15.81
N GLY A 72 4.06 12.23 -14.71
CA GLY A 72 4.00 11.63 -13.38
C GLY A 72 2.56 11.31 -12.99
N ILE A 73 1.79 12.37 -12.73
CA ILE A 73 0.40 12.25 -12.25
C ILE A 73 -0.51 11.57 -13.28
N HIS A 74 -0.44 11.90 -14.57
CA HIS A 74 -1.33 11.24 -15.54
C HIS A 74 -1.08 9.71 -15.63
N ARG A 75 0.16 9.26 -15.51
CA ARG A 75 0.49 7.82 -15.55
C ARG A 75 0.03 7.11 -14.26
N LEU A 76 0.19 7.77 -13.12
CA LEU A 76 -0.35 7.31 -11.84
C LEU A 76 -1.88 7.16 -11.90
N GLU A 77 -2.58 8.21 -12.32
CA GLU A 77 -4.03 8.23 -12.48
C GLU A 77 -4.49 7.18 -13.50
N ALA A 78 -3.76 6.97 -14.59
CA ALA A 78 -4.08 5.93 -15.57
C ALA A 78 -4.03 4.52 -14.98
N MET A 79 -3.07 4.23 -14.08
CA MET A 79 -3.02 2.95 -13.37
C MET A 79 -4.21 2.80 -12.42
N LEU A 80 -4.53 3.84 -11.64
CA LEU A 80 -5.67 3.84 -10.71
C LEU A 80 -6.99 3.65 -11.46
N TYR A 81 -7.18 4.39 -12.55
CA TYR A 81 -8.34 4.24 -13.42
C TYR A 81 -8.44 2.83 -13.99
N ALA A 82 -7.34 2.22 -14.44
CA ALA A 82 -7.35 0.86 -14.95
C ALA A 82 -7.74 -0.17 -13.86
N LEU A 83 -7.28 0.00 -12.62
CA LEU A 83 -7.70 -0.84 -11.50
C LEU A 83 -9.20 -0.72 -11.24
N ASP A 84 -9.73 0.50 -11.24
CA ASP A 84 -11.16 0.74 -11.05
C ASP A 84 -12.00 0.08 -12.15
N GLN A 85 -11.56 0.19 -13.41
CA GLN A 85 -12.25 -0.47 -14.53
C GLN A 85 -12.24 -1.99 -14.38
N ILE A 86 -11.11 -2.60 -14.02
CA ILE A 86 -11.00 -4.05 -13.86
C ILE A 86 -11.86 -4.53 -12.67
N ASN A 87 -11.77 -3.85 -11.52
CA ASN A 87 -12.51 -4.25 -10.32
C ASN A 87 -14.03 -4.02 -10.45
N SER A 88 -14.47 -3.16 -11.38
CA SER A 88 -15.88 -2.89 -11.66
C SER A 88 -16.48 -3.81 -12.72
N ASP A 89 -15.65 -4.53 -13.48
CA ASP A 89 -16.09 -5.42 -14.55
C ASP A 89 -16.34 -6.84 -14.00
N PRO A 90 -17.59 -7.32 -13.96
CA PRO A 90 -17.91 -8.65 -13.44
C PRO A 90 -17.40 -9.81 -14.33
N GLU A 91 -17.01 -9.54 -15.58
CA GLU A 91 -16.45 -10.55 -16.49
C GLU A 91 -14.93 -10.72 -16.30
N LEU A 92 -14.24 -9.73 -15.73
CA LEU A 92 -12.80 -9.74 -15.49
C LEU A 92 -12.49 -10.00 -14.02
N LEU A 93 -11.80 -11.11 -13.72
CA LEU A 93 -11.40 -11.51 -12.35
C LEU A 93 -12.59 -11.61 -11.36
N PRO A 94 -13.60 -12.44 -11.63
CA PRO A 94 -14.76 -12.56 -10.74
C PRO A 94 -14.35 -13.03 -9.34
N ASN A 95 -14.84 -12.33 -8.31
CA ASN A 95 -14.55 -12.55 -6.89
C ASN A 95 -13.10 -12.29 -6.45
N VAL A 96 -12.32 -11.54 -7.24
CA VAL A 96 -10.96 -11.14 -6.88
C VAL A 96 -10.82 -9.65 -7.09
N THR A 97 -10.34 -8.94 -6.07
CA THR A 97 -10.07 -7.51 -6.13
C THR A 97 -8.57 -7.24 -6.33
N LEU A 98 -8.25 -6.36 -7.27
CA LEU A 98 -6.89 -5.85 -7.46
C LEU A 98 -6.65 -4.66 -6.55
N GLY A 99 -5.67 -4.80 -5.66
CA GLY A 99 -5.07 -3.72 -4.91
C GLY A 99 -3.82 -3.18 -5.60
N ALA A 100 -3.22 -2.17 -5.02
CA ALA A 100 -1.97 -1.61 -5.53
C ALA A 100 -1.10 -0.98 -4.45
N ARG A 101 0.22 -1.07 -4.64
CA ARG A 101 1.21 -0.34 -3.88
C ARG A 101 2.08 0.48 -4.83
N ILE A 102 1.90 1.78 -4.81
CA ILE A 102 2.50 2.70 -5.77
C ILE A 102 3.53 3.56 -5.06
N LEU A 103 4.73 3.65 -5.63
CA LEU A 103 5.85 4.40 -5.08
C LEU A 103 6.33 5.45 -6.08
N ASP A 104 6.71 6.62 -5.57
CA ASP A 104 7.33 7.65 -6.38
C ASP A 104 8.81 7.34 -6.62
N THR A 105 9.26 7.52 -7.86
CA THR A 105 10.67 7.35 -8.25
C THR A 105 11.46 8.66 -8.13
N CYS A 106 10.79 9.79 -7.95
CA CYS A 106 11.37 11.14 -7.91
C CYS A 106 12.31 11.45 -9.09
N SER A 107 12.08 10.78 -10.23
CA SER A 107 12.93 10.84 -11.43
C SER A 107 14.42 10.55 -11.14
N ARG A 108 14.71 9.65 -10.19
CA ARG A 108 16.07 9.28 -9.77
C ARG A 108 16.23 7.75 -9.68
N ASP A 109 17.06 7.16 -10.53
CA ASP A 109 17.29 5.71 -10.58
C ASP A 109 17.69 5.08 -9.24
N THR A 110 18.58 5.73 -8.46
CA THR A 110 19.02 5.19 -7.16
C THR A 110 17.88 5.16 -6.15
N TYR A 111 17.07 6.22 -6.13
CA TYR A 111 15.91 6.32 -5.24
C TYR A 111 14.83 5.33 -5.67
N ALA A 112 14.58 5.26 -6.97
CA ALA A 112 13.65 4.31 -7.56
C ALA A 112 14.05 2.85 -7.23
N LEU A 113 15.35 2.52 -7.26
CA LEU A 113 15.87 1.21 -6.87
C LEU A 113 15.64 0.91 -5.37
N GLU A 114 15.89 1.89 -4.50
CA GLU A 114 15.62 1.78 -3.06
C GLU A 114 14.13 1.54 -2.77
N GLN A 115 13.24 2.26 -3.45
CA GLN A 115 11.79 2.03 -3.35
C GLN A 115 11.40 0.63 -3.83
N SER A 116 11.96 0.25 -4.97
CA SER A 116 11.84 -1.06 -5.57
C SER A 116 12.17 -2.19 -4.59
N LEU A 117 13.26 -2.10 -3.81
CA LEU A 117 13.62 -3.13 -2.82
C LEU A 117 12.48 -3.46 -1.84
N THR A 118 11.59 -2.50 -1.54
CA THR A 118 10.47 -2.74 -0.62
C THR A 118 9.45 -3.76 -1.15
N PHE A 119 9.32 -3.95 -2.47
CA PHE A 119 8.44 -4.98 -3.02
C PHE A 119 9.01 -6.39 -2.88
N VAL A 120 10.34 -6.53 -2.82
CA VAL A 120 11.02 -7.82 -2.71
C VAL A 120 11.11 -8.30 -1.26
N GLN A 121 10.97 -7.41 -0.27
CA GLN A 121 11.03 -7.77 1.15
C GLN A 121 10.04 -8.87 1.52
N ALA A 122 8.86 -8.93 0.88
CA ALA A 122 7.86 -9.97 1.08
C ALA A 122 8.27 -11.35 0.53
N LEU A 123 9.20 -11.38 -0.44
CA LEU A 123 9.66 -12.60 -1.10
C LEU A 123 10.80 -13.28 -0.33
N ILE A 124 11.49 -12.54 0.54
CA ILE A 124 12.56 -13.07 1.36
C ILE A 124 11.92 -13.87 2.50
N GLN A 125 12.05 -15.20 2.45
CA GLN A 125 11.70 -16.05 3.59
C GLN A 125 12.64 -15.69 4.74
N LYS A 126 12.09 -15.05 5.77
CA LYS A 126 12.83 -14.79 7.00
C LYS A 126 12.74 -16.05 7.84
N ASP A 127 13.88 -16.73 8.03
CA ASP A 127 13.96 -17.79 9.03
C ASP A 127 13.85 -17.13 10.41
N THR A 128 12.77 -17.43 11.11
CA THR A 128 12.41 -16.81 12.39
C THR A 128 12.55 -17.77 13.56
N SER A 129 13.06 -18.98 13.29
CA SER A 129 13.20 -20.06 14.27
C SER A 129 14.10 -19.70 15.46
N ASP A 130 15.02 -18.74 15.29
CA ASP A 130 15.99 -18.32 16.31
C ASP A 130 15.67 -16.95 16.96
N VAL A 131 14.57 -16.31 16.58
CA VAL A 131 14.21 -14.99 17.15
C VAL A 131 13.41 -15.18 18.43
N ARG A 132 13.98 -14.75 19.56
CA ARG A 132 13.31 -14.73 20.86
C ARG A 132 13.26 -13.33 21.42
N CYS A 133 12.08 -12.89 21.84
CA CYS A 133 11.93 -11.63 22.55
C CYS A 133 12.49 -11.77 23.98
N THR A 134 13.05 -10.70 24.53
CA THR A 134 13.65 -10.67 25.87
C THR A 134 12.63 -10.95 26.99
N ASN A 135 11.34 -10.74 26.71
CA ASN A 135 10.21 -11.03 27.59
C ASN A 135 9.67 -12.46 27.44
N GLY A 136 10.25 -13.30 26.56
CA GLY A 136 9.81 -14.68 26.32
C GLY A 136 8.50 -14.81 25.52
N GLU A 137 7.92 -13.69 25.05
CA GLU A 137 6.75 -13.70 24.19
C GLU A 137 7.12 -14.11 22.75
N PRO A 138 6.16 -14.71 22.00
CA PRO A 138 6.39 -14.99 20.59
C PRO A 138 6.61 -13.70 19.81
N PRO A 139 7.64 -13.62 18.95
CA PRO A 139 7.86 -12.45 18.11
C PRO A 139 6.68 -12.23 17.15
N VAL A 140 6.17 -11.00 17.11
CA VAL A 140 5.15 -10.58 16.15
C VAL A 140 5.83 -10.18 14.84
N PHE A 141 5.67 -11.00 13.79
CA PHE A 141 6.13 -10.66 12.45
C PHE A 141 4.97 -10.13 11.62
N VAL A 142 5.00 -8.85 11.29
CA VAL A 142 4.12 -8.30 10.25
C VAL A 142 4.65 -8.80 8.91
N LYS A 143 3.89 -9.67 8.24
CA LYS A 143 4.28 -10.17 6.92
C LYS A 143 4.25 -8.99 5.94
N PRO A 144 5.34 -8.71 5.21
CA PRO A 144 5.31 -7.65 4.22
C PRO A 144 4.32 -7.99 3.12
N GLU A 145 3.68 -6.97 2.56
CA GLU A 145 2.72 -7.12 1.48
C GLU A 145 3.39 -7.71 0.23
N LYS A 146 2.80 -8.77 -0.31
CA LYS A 146 3.33 -9.47 -1.48
C LYS A 146 2.83 -8.83 -2.75
N VAL A 147 3.73 -8.13 -3.45
CA VAL A 147 3.47 -7.59 -4.79
C VAL A 147 3.64 -8.71 -5.84
N VAL A 148 2.62 -8.93 -6.67
CA VAL A 148 2.64 -10.02 -7.67
C VAL A 148 3.22 -9.61 -9.02
N GLY A 149 3.36 -8.31 -9.28
CA GLY A 149 3.88 -7.75 -10.52
C GLY A 149 4.10 -6.25 -10.37
N VAL A 150 5.00 -5.65 -11.15
CA VAL A 150 5.31 -4.21 -11.06
C VAL A 150 5.11 -3.54 -12.42
N ILE A 151 4.43 -2.40 -12.42
CA ILE A 151 4.12 -1.56 -13.57
C ILE A 151 4.95 -0.27 -13.46
N GLY A 152 5.61 0.14 -14.54
CA GLY A 152 6.37 1.40 -14.62
C GLY A 152 7.89 1.24 -14.55
N ALA A 153 8.58 2.36 -14.29
CA ALA A 153 10.04 2.53 -14.34
C ALA A 153 10.69 2.21 -15.70
N SER A 154 10.04 2.59 -16.81
CA SER A 154 10.45 2.21 -18.16
C SER A 154 11.85 2.69 -18.52
N GLY A 155 12.64 1.82 -19.16
CA GLY A 155 13.98 2.17 -19.66
C GLY A 155 15.05 2.49 -18.60
N SER A 156 14.72 2.38 -17.30
CA SER A 156 15.64 2.75 -16.22
C SER A 156 16.53 1.60 -15.75
N SER A 157 17.57 1.92 -14.97
CA SER A 157 18.38 0.93 -14.24
C SER A 157 17.52 0.01 -13.35
N VAL A 158 16.36 0.51 -12.90
CA VAL A 158 15.39 -0.25 -12.09
C VAL A 158 14.71 -1.35 -12.89
N SER A 159 14.27 -1.06 -14.12
CA SER A 159 13.69 -2.10 -15.00
C SER A 159 14.70 -3.22 -15.29
N SER A 160 15.99 -2.88 -15.43
CA SER A 160 17.07 -3.85 -15.63
C SER A 160 17.38 -4.64 -14.37
N TRP A 161 17.34 -4.02 -13.20
CA TRP A 161 17.47 -4.70 -11.91
C TRP A 161 16.32 -5.68 -11.68
N TRP A 162 15.09 -5.27 -11.96
CA TRP A 162 13.88 -6.08 -11.80
C TRP A 162 13.92 -7.34 -12.67
N ARG A 163 14.37 -7.21 -13.94
CA ARG A 163 14.59 -8.36 -14.84
C ARG A 163 15.58 -9.36 -14.26
N ASN A 164 16.69 -8.92 -13.66
CA ASN A 164 17.71 -9.81 -13.12
C ASN A 164 17.23 -10.58 -11.87
N ILE A 165 16.40 -9.97 -11.04
CA ILE A 165 15.88 -10.59 -9.81
C ILE A 165 14.70 -11.50 -10.09
N LEU A 166 13.75 -11.02 -10.90
CA LEU A 166 12.59 -11.81 -11.25
C LEU A 166 12.92 -12.94 -12.23
N ARG A 167 14.08 -12.95 -12.90
CA ARG A 167 14.53 -14.12 -13.67
C ARG A 167 14.55 -15.41 -12.84
N SER A 168 14.75 -15.30 -11.53
CA SER A 168 14.76 -16.45 -10.61
C SER A 168 13.40 -16.77 -9.98
N SER A 169 12.35 -15.97 -10.22
CA SER A 169 11.02 -16.14 -9.62
C SER A 169 9.93 -16.10 -10.70
N ARG A 170 8.86 -16.89 -10.55
CA ARG A 170 7.80 -17.04 -11.58
C ARG A 170 6.87 -15.81 -11.71
N VAL A 171 7.43 -14.61 -11.76
CA VAL A 171 6.71 -13.34 -11.86
C VAL A 171 7.00 -12.71 -13.22
N GLU A 172 5.95 -12.39 -13.98
CA GLU A 172 6.05 -11.73 -15.28
C GLU A 172 6.16 -10.20 -15.07
N TYR A 173 7.16 -9.58 -15.69
CA TYR A 173 7.37 -8.12 -15.66
C TYR A 173 7.19 -7.56 -17.07
N LYS A 174 6.26 -6.62 -17.24
CA LYS A 174 6.06 -5.90 -18.51
C LYS A 174 6.54 -4.46 -18.39
N VAL A 175 7.54 -4.13 -19.21
CA VAL A 175 8.03 -2.77 -19.40
C VAL A 175 7.06 -2.05 -20.34
N GLY A 176 6.29 -1.08 -19.86
CA GLY A 176 5.55 -0.15 -20.71
C GLY A 176 6.44 1.04 -21.06
N ALA A 177 6.71 1.32 -22.33
CA ALA A 177 7.58 2.41 -22.79
C ALA A 177 7.07 3.78 -22.33
N ASP A 178 7.98 4.64 -21.89
CA ASP A 178 7.69 6.01 -21.43
C ASP A 178 7.93 7.06 -22.54
N ASP A 179 7.82 6.66 -23.81
CA ASP A 179 8.03 7.55 -24.97
C ASP A 179 6.93 8.62 -25.10
#